data_AF-A0A947LDU8-F1
#
_entry.id   AF-A0A947LDU8-F1
#
_cell.length_a   1.000
_cell.length_b   1.000
_cell.length_c   1.000
_cell.angle_alpha   90.00
_cell.angle_beta   90.00
_cell.angle_gamma   90.00
#
_symmetry.space_group_name_H-M   'P 1'
#
loop_
_entity.id
_entity.type
_entity.pdbx_description
1 polymer ?
#
loop_
_entity_poly.entity_id
_entity_poly.type
_entity_poly.pdbx_seq_one_letter_code
_entity_poly.pdbx_strand_id
1 'polypeptide(L)'
;MNFTYRQLIECGETQSKTKITNLPIQVESYNAIYDLASKLLDPIVDYFGAIRLTYGFCSPALSKLIHARVSPKLDQHASHEVSRKGTPVCDRLGAACDFIVDDENMREVADWIIANHPFDRLYFYGDDRPLHISFGPQNSRAAYIMQKGASGVVVPRRY
;
A
#
# COMPACT_ATOMS: atom_id res chain seq x y z
N MET A 1 2.14 -9.01 16.57
CA MET A 1 1.34 -8.95 15.34
C MET A 1 0.07 -8.18 15.64
N ASN A 2 0.03 -6.92 15.20
CA ASN A 2 -1.03 -5.96 15.49
C ASN A 2 -2.18 -6.03 14.47
N PHE A 3 -1.97 -6.69 13.32
CA PHE A 3 -2.92 -6.74 12.21
C PHE A 3 -3.44 -8.14 11.92
N THR A 4 -4.70 -8.21 11.51
CA THR A 4 -5.32 -9.38 10.89
C THR A 4 -5.40 -9.20 9.38
N TYR A 5 -5.50 -10.30 8.63
CA TYR A 5 -5.75 -10.23 7.18
C TYR A 5 -6.98 -9.40 6.83
N ARG A 6 -8.06 -9.53 7.60
CA ARG A 6 -9.29 -8.77 7.39
C ARG A 6 -9.05 -7.26 7.40
N GLN A 7 -8.24 -6.75 8.34
CA GLN A 7 -7.92 -5.32 8.42
C GLN A 7 -7.18 -4.81 7.18
N LEU A 8 -6.34 -5.64 6.54
CA LEU A 8 -5.60 -5.26 5.34
C LEU A 8 -6.39 -5.51 4.04
N ILE A 9 -7.40 -6.37 4.08
CA ILE A 9 -8.24 -6.73 2.93
C ILE A 9 -9.49 -5.86 2.82
N GLU A 10 -10.04 -5.42 3.95
CA GLU A 10 -11.35 -4.75 4.01
C GLU A 10 -11.28 -3.27 4.42
N CYS A 11 -10.08 -2.68 4.53
CA CYS A 11 -9.90 -1.27 4.94
C CYS A 11 -10.26 -0.23 3.89
N GLY A 12 -10.35 -0.62 2.60
CA GLY A 12 -10.57 0.30 1.50
C GLY A 12 -12.01 0.82 1.41
N GLU A 13 -12.17 2.09 1.04
CA GLU A 13 -13.49 2.74 0.86
C GLU A 13 -14.39 1.96 -0.13
N THR A 14 -13.85 1.54 -1.28
CA THR A 14 -14.62 0.77 -2.27
C THR A 14 -15.09 -0.57 -1.73
N GLN A 15 -14.24 -1.28 -0.97
CA GLN A 15 -14.62 -2.55 -0.35
C GLN A 15 -15.71 -2.29 0.71
N SER A 16 -15.55 -1.26 1.53
CA SER A 16 -16.52 -0.92 2.57
C SER A 16 -17.89 -0.55 1.99
N LYS A 17 -17.92 0.19 0.87
CA LYS A 17 -19.17 0.59 0.20
C LYS A 17 -19.86 -0.55 -0.53
N THR A 18 -19.10 -1.36 -1.27
CA THR A 18 -19.67 -2.38 -2.16
C THR A 18 -19.86 -3.73 -1.47
N LYS A 19 -19.12 -3.97 -0.39
CA LYS A 19 -19.06 -5.25 0.34
C LYS A 19 -18.75 -6.45 -0.55
N ILE A 20 -18.15 -6.23 -1.73
CA ILE A 20 -17.72 -7.31 -2.60
C ILE A 20 -16.64 -8.15 -1.91
N THR A 21 -16.64 -9.45 -2.17
CA THR A 21 -15.55 -10.33 -1.74
C THR A 21 -14.22 -9.82 -2.28
N ASN A 22 -13.27 -9.56 -1.39
CA ASN A 22 -11.94 -9.06 -1.72
C ASN A 22 -10.83 -10.00 -1.23
N LEU A 23 -11.08 -11.31 -1.17
CA LEU A 23 -10.09 -12.26 -0.67
C LEU A 23 -8.99 -12.50 -1.73
N PRO A 24 -7.71 -12.60 -1.33
CA PRO A 24 -6.67 -13.06 -2.22
C PRO A 24 -6.95 -14.44 -2.79
N ILE A 25 -6.63 -14.62 -4.08
CA ILE A 25 -6.79 -15.89 -4.79
C ILE A 25 -5.48 -16.67 -4.72
N GLN A 26 -4.33 -15.97 -4.82
CA GLN A 26 -3.01 -16.59 -4.70
C GLN A 26 -2.60 -16.73 -3.23
N VAL A 27 -1.97 -17.86 -2.89
CA VAL A 27 -1.47 -18.11 -1.52
C VAL A 27 -0.34 -17.14 -1.17
N GLU A 28 0.50 -16.84 -2.15
CA GLU A 28 1.62 -15.91 -2.04
C GLU A 28 1.16 -14.49 -1.67
N SER A 29 -0.06 -14.11 -2.04
CA SER A 29 -0.63 -12.82 -1.63
C SER A 29 -0.85 -12.77 -0.12
N TYR A 30 -1.25 -13.87 0.53
CA TYR A 30 -1.35 -13.91 2.00
C TYR A 30 0.02 -13.78 2.65
N ASN A 31 1.03 -14.48 2.13
CA ASN A 31 2.40 -14.37 2.65
C ASN A 31 2.93 -12.93 2.51
N ALA A 32 2.69 -12.29 1.37
CA ALA A 32 3.11 -10.90 1.15
C ALA A 32 2.39 -9.91 2.07
N ILE A 33 1.09 -10.11 2.35
CA ILE A 33 0.33 -9.30 3.32
C ILE A 33 0.88 -9.50 4.73
N TYR A 34 1.23 -10.74 5.11
CA TYR A 34 1.86 -11.04 6.39
C TYR A 34 3.24 -10.38 6.53
N ASP A 35 4.05 -10.41 5.46
CA ASP A 35 5.36 -9.77 5.45
C ASP A 35 5.23 -8.25 5.55
N LEU A 36 4.30 -7.63 4.81
CA LEU A 36 4.00 -6.20 4.94
C LEU A 36 3.63 -5.84 6.39
N ALA A 37 2.75 -6.63 7.02
CA ALA A 37 2.35 -6.39 8.39
C ALA A 37 3.53 -6.53 9.37
N SER A 38 4.23 -7.67 9.34
CA SER A 38 5.27 -7.99 10.33
C SER A 38 6.58 -7.23 10.14
N LYS A 39 6.92 -6.84 8.90
CA LYS A 39 8.20 -6.17 8.57
C LYS A 39 8.11 -4.65 8.52
N LEU A 40 6.93 -4.10 8.25
CA LEU A 40 6.71 -2.65 8.16
C LEU A 40 5.68 -2.15 9.17
N LEU A 41 4.44 -2.66 9.13
CA LEU A 41 3.35 -2.05 9.91
C LEU A 41 3.48 -2.26 11.41
N ASP A 42 3.88 -3.44 11.86
CA ASP A 42 4.09 -3.74 13.28
C ASP A 42 5.15 -2.79 13.87
N PRO A 43 6.36 -2.63 13.28
CA PRO A 43 7.32 -1.64 13.77
C PRO A 43 6.85 -0.17 13.74
N ILE A 44 6.07 0.22 12.72
CA ILE A 44 5.47 1.56 12.65
C ILE A 44 4.52 1.75 13.82
N VAL A 45 3.68 0.76 14.11
CA VAL A 45 2.75 0.79 15.25
C VAL A 45 3.50 0.81 16.58
N ASP A 46 4.59 0.04 16.70
CA ASP A 46 5.38 0.00 17.92
C ASP A 46 6.04 1.36 18.23
N TYR A 47 6.34 2.17 17.20
CA TYR A 47 6.97 3.49 17.36
C TYR A 47 5.96 4.65 17.46
N PHE A 48 5.00 4.73 16.54
CA PHE A 48 4.04 5.85 16.43
C PHE A 48 2.69 5.56 17.09
N GLY A 49 2.44 4.34 17.54
CA GLY A 49 1.14 3.92 18.06
C GLY A 49 0.16 3.49 16.96
N ALA A 50 -1.14 3.52 17.29
CA ALA A 50 -2.17 3.00 16.39
C ALA A 50 -2.21 3.75 15.06
N ILE A 51 -2.30 3.00 13.96
CA ILE A 51 -2.47 3.56 12.62
C ILE A 51 -3.84 3.23 12.06
N ARG A 52 -4.34 4.07 11.16
CA ARG A 52 -5.58 3.84 10.43
C ARG A 52 -5.29 3.49 8.98
N LEU A 53 -5.56 2.23 8.63
CA LEU A 53 -5.49 1.76 7.25
C LEU A 53 -6.64 2.38 6.42
N THR A 54 -6.30 2.94 5.26
CA THR A 54 -7.27 3.57 4.35
C THR A 54 -7.42 2.81 3.04
N TYR A 55 -6.41 2.03 2.67
CA TYR A 55 -6.46 1.15 1.50
C TYR A 55 -5.41 0.03 1.67
N GLY A 56 -5.65 -1.11 1.05
CA GLY A 56 -4.87 -2.33 1.29
C GLY A 56 -4.98 -3.27 0.11
N PHE A 57 -5.12 -4.57 0.35
CA PHE A 57 -5.19 -5.55 -0.74
C PHE A 57 -6.34 -5.24 -1.72
N CYS A 58 -6.08 -5.40 -3.02
CA CYS A 58 -7.04 -5.18 -4.09
C CYS A 58 -7.10 -6.39 -5.02
N SER A 59 -8.16 -7.18 -4.86
CA SER A 59 -8.43 -8.33 -5.72
C SER A 59 -8.76 -7.89 -7.16
N PRO A 60 -8.64 -8.80 -8.14
CA PRO A 60 -9.11 -8.56 -9.50
C PRO A 60 -10.62 -8.24 -9.61
N ALA A 61 -11.42 -8.60 -8.61
CA ALA A 61 -12.84 -8.26 -8.55
C ALA A 61 -13.05 -6.83 -8.06
N LEU A 62 -12.35 -6.44 -6.98
CA LEU A 62 -12.44 -5.08 -6.43
C LEU A 62 -11.88 -4.04 -7.40
N SER A 63 -10.77 -4.33 -8.08
CA SER A 63 -10.12 -3.40 -9.01
C SER A 63 -11.03 -2.94 -10.16
N LYS A 64 -11.98 -3.78 -10.60
CA LYS A 64 -12.98 -3.43 -11.62
C LYS A 64 -13.97 -2.35 -11.17
N LEU A 65 -14.10 -2.14 -9.86
CA LEU A 65 -14.98 -1.14 -9.26
C LEU A 65 -14.23 0.18 -8.95
N ILE A 66 -12.91 0.21 -9.16
CA ILE A 66 -12.09 1.39 -8.93
C ILE A 66 -11.89 2.11 -10.28
N HIS A 67 -12.60 3.22 -10.47
CA HIS A 67 -12.56 4.02 -11.70
C HIS A 67 -11.45 5.10 -11.70
N ALA A 68 -10.69 5.22 -10.61
CA ALA A 68 -9.54 6.11 -10.53
C ALA A 68 -8.43 5.64 -11.48
N ARG A 69 -7.54 6.56 -11.90
CA ARG A 69 -6.35 6.24 -12.73
C ARG A 69 -5.33 5.45 -11.91
N VAL A 70 -5.61 4.19 -11.64
CA VAL A 70 -4.66 3.22 -11.11
C VAL A 70 -3.86 2.67 -12.29
N SER A 71 -2.53 2.60 -12.15
CA SER A 71 -1.68 1.93 -13.14
C SER A 71 -1.46 0.48 -12.68
N PRO A 72 -2.22 -0.51 -13.21
CA PRO A 72 -2.29 -1.83 -12.58
C PRO A 72 -0.93 -2.55 -12.55
N LYS A 73 -0.06 -2.27 -13.53
CA LYS A 73 1.29 -2.86 -13.61
C LYS A 73 2.21 -2.40 -12.48
N LEU A 74 1.93 -1.25 -11.86
CA LEU A 74 2.75 -0.66 -10.81
C LEU A 74 2.08 -0.75 -9.43
N ASP A 75 0.88 -1.34 -9.38
CA ASP A 75 0.04 -1.37 -8.19
C ASP A 75 0.29 -2.63 -7.34
N GLN A 76 1.14 -2.48 -6.33
CA GLN A 76 1.44 -3.55 -5.36
C GLN A 76 0.26 -3.87 -4.43
N HIS A 77 -0.86 -3.14 -4.49
CA HIS A 77 -2.10 -3.57 -3.83
C HIS A 77 -2.68 -4.84 -4.45
N ALA A 78 -2.38 -5.11 -5.74
CA ALA A 78 -2.72 -6.37 -6.38
C ALA A 78 -1.89 -7.56 -5.85
N SER A 79 -0.86 -7.29 -5.05
CA SER A 79 0.01 -8.28 -4.47
C SER A 79 0.57 -9.29 -5.49
N HIS A 80 0.43 -10.59 -5.23
CA HIS A 80 0.86 -11.67 -6.11
C HIS A 80 -0.25 -12.15 -7.06
N GLU A 81 -1.36 -11.43 -7.16
CA GLU A 81 -2.45 -11.81 -8.05
C GLU A 81 -1.99 -11.85 -9.51
N VAL A 82 -2.57 -12.78 -10.27
CA VAL A 82 -2.23 -13.01 -11.67
C VAL A 82 -3.36 -12.61 -12.60
N SER A 83 -3.00 -12.18 -13.80
CA SER A 83 -3.93 -11.93 -14.89
C SER A 83 -4.53 -13.25 -15.41
N ARG A 84 -5.52 -13.16 -16.30
CA ARG A 84 -6.08 -14.32 -17.00
C ARG A 84 -5.02 -15.14 -17.78
N LYS A 85 -3.87 -14.54 -18.09
CA LYS A 85 -2.75 -15.21 -18.79
C LYS A 85 -1.76 -15.88 -17.83
N GLY A 86 -2.02 -15.86 -16.52
CA GLY A 86 -1.12 -16.40 -15.50
C GLY A 86 0.12 -15.55 -15.19
N THR A 87 0.25 -14.37 -15.82
CA THR A 87 1.32 -13.42 -15.50
C THR A 87 0.94 -12.56 -14.29
N PRO A 88 1.87 -12.13 -13.44
CA PRO A 88 1.59 -11.19 -12.35
C PRO A 88 0.83 -9.96 -12.85
N VAL A 89 -0.11 -9.46 -12.04
CA VAL A 89 -0.79 -8.18 -12.31
C VAL A 89 0.21 -7.03 -12.11
N CYS A 90 1.03 -7.12 -11.07
CA CYS A 90 2.14 -6.21 -10.80
C CYS A 90 3.46 -6.99 -10.74
N ASP A 91 4.39 -6.69 -11.65
CA ASP A 91 5.69 -7.36 -11.73
C ASP A 91 6.61 -7.04 -10.53
N ARG A 92 6.22 -6.08 -9.69
CA ARG A 92 6.94 -5.76 -8.44
C ARG A 92 6.71 -6.81 -7.35
N LEU A 93 5.59 -7.54 -7.42
CA LEU A 93 5.15 -8.48 -6.39
C LEU A 93 5.08 -7.81 -5.00
N GLY A 94 5.02 -8.60 -3.93
CA GLY A 94 4.91 -8.09 -2.57
C GLY A 94 3.48 -7.65 -2.23
N ALA A 95 3.32 -6.71 -1.31
CA ALA A 95 2.04 -6.13 -0.94
C ALA A 95 2.21 -4.65 -0.58
N ALA A 96 1.13 -3.89 -0.68
CA ALA A 96 1.10 -2.48 -0.30
C ALA A 96 -0.14 -2.13 0.52
N CYS A 97 -0.03 -1.04 1.26
CA CYS A 97 -1.15 -0.40 1.94
C CYS A 97 -0.97 1.11 1.98
N ASP A 98 -2.09 1.79 2.16
CA ASP A 98 -2.13 3.22 2.47
C ASP A 98 -2.64 3.36 3.90
N PHE A 99 -1.98 4.20 4.69
CA PHE A 99 -2.35 4.45 6.08
C PHE A 99 -2.07 5.88 6.50
N ILE A 100 -2.71 6.30 7.59
CA ILE A 100 -2.43 7.56 8.27
C ILE A 100 -2.28 7.31 9.76
N VAL A 101 -1.44 8.10 10.41
CA VAL A 101 -1.35 8.18 11.87
C VAL A 101 -2.04 9.47 12.27
N ASP A 102 -3.20 9.37 12.92
CA ASP A 102 -4.15 10.51 13.01
C ASP A 102 -3.60 11.71 13.79
N ASP A 103 -2.66 11.50 14.71
CA ASP A 103 -2.09 12.53 15.59
C ASP A 103 -0.61 12.89 15.26
N GLU A 104 -0.08 12.44 14.13
CA GLU A 104 1.32 12.65 13.74
C GLU A 104 1.45 13.40 12.41
N ASN A 105 2.57 14.11 12.21
CA ASN A 105 2.89 14.66 10.90
C ASN A 105 3.39 13.53 9.98
N MET A 106 2.67 13.27 8.87
CA MET A 106 3.03 12.17 7.97
C MET A 106 4.38 12.36 7.24
N ARG A 107 4.93 13.58 7.22
CA ARG A 107 6.32 13.84 6.81
C ARG A 107 7.29 13.12 7.73
N GLU A 108 7.12 13.30 9.04
CA GLU A 108 8.00 12.72 10.06
C GLU A 108 7.87 11.19 10.08
N VAL A 109 6.65 10.67 9.92
CA VAL A 109 6.41 9.24 9.75
C VAL A 109 7.15 8.70 8.52
N ALA A 110 7.07 9.40 7.38
CA ALA A 110 7.76 9.00 6.16
C ALA A 110 9.29 9.08 6.30
N ASP A 111 9.82 10.16 6.90
CA ASP A 111 11.26 10.34 7.14
C ASP A 111 11.81 9.21 8.03
N TRP A 112 11.07 8.86 9.09
CA TRP A 112 11.45 7.77 9.98
C TRP A 112 11.43 6.40 9.30
N ILE A 113 10.40 6.09 8.49
CA ILE A 113 10.35 4.84 7.72
C ILE A 113 11.54 4.77 6.75
N ILE A 114 11.84 5.88 6.06
CA ILE A 114 12.94 5.95 5.09
C ILE A 114 14.28 5.70 5.75
N ALA A 115 14.50 6.22 6.96
CA ALA A 115 15.72 6.02 7.71
C ALA A 115 15.86 4.60 8.27
N ASN A 116 14.76 4.01 8.79
CA ASN A 116 14.85 2.87 9.71
C ASN A 116 14.35 1.52 9.16
N HIS A 117 13.51 1.50 8.13
CA HIS A 117 12.79 0.27 7.74
C HIS A 117 13.08 -0.23 6.32
N PRO A 118 12.97 -1.56 6.08
CA PRO A 118 13.09 -2.15 4.75
C PRO A 118 11.74 -2.05 4.03
N PHE A 119 11.61 -1.11 3.10
CA PHE A 119 10.43 -0.96 2.24
C PHE A 119 10.83 -1.09 0.77
N ASP A 120 9.87 -1.49 -0.07
CA ASP A 120 10.08 -1.47 -1.51
C ASP A 120 9.78 -0.08 -2.10
N ARG A 121 8.55 0.43 -1.92
CA ARG A 121 8.15 1.77 -2.38
C ARG A 121 7.49 2.57 -1.27
N LEU A 122 7.71 3.87 -1.30
CA LEU A 122 7.01 4.85 -0.47
C LEU A 122 6.56 6.01 -1.36
N TYR A 123 5.27 6.35 -1.30
CA TYR A 123 4.73 7.56 -1.95
C TYR A 123 4.12 8.48 -0.91
N PHE A 124 4.71 9.65 -0.76
CA PHE A 124 4.28 10.70 0.17
C PHE A 124 3.40 11.71 -0.56
N TYR A 125 2.18 11.92 -0.07
CA TYR A 125 1.17 12.78 -0.71
C TYR A 125 0.97 14.13 -0.01
N GLY A 126 1.55 14.32 1.17
CA GLY A 126 1.41 15.51 2.00
C GLY A 126 1.26 15.15 3.48
N ASP A 127 1.49 16.14 4.34
CA ASP A 127 1.63 15.99 5.79
C ASP A 127 0.35 15.44 6.47
N ASP A 128 -0.82 15.76 5.93
CA ASP A 128 -2.13 15.32 6.45
C ASP A 128 -2.82 14.28 5.57
N ARG A 129 -2.05 13.56 4.75
CA ARG A 129 -2.58 12.58 3.79
C ARG A 129 -2.04 11.18 4.06
N PRO A 130 -2.82 10.13 3.74
CA PRO A 130 -2.33 8.77 3.85
C PRO A 130 -1.00 8.58 3.10
N LEU A 131 -0.08 7.89 3.75
CA LEU A 131 1.18 7.45 3.19
C LEU A 131 0.98 6.09 2.52
N HIS A 132 1.45 5.95 1.28
CA HIS A 132 1.55 4.64 0.65
C HIS A 132 2.90 4.02 0.96
N ILE A 133 2.88 2.76 1.39
CA ILE A 133 4.08 1.94 1.52
C ILE A 133 3.86 0.54 0.94
N SER A 134 4.94 -0.06 0.45
CA SER A 134 4.96 -1.45 0.03
C SER A 134 6.16 -2.22 0.58
N PHE A 135 5.96 -3.52 0.77
CA PHE A 135 7.02 -4.48 1.05
C PHE A 135 7.02 -5.54 -0.05
N GLY A 136 8.19 -5.86 -0.60
CA GLY A 136 8.27 -6.80 -1.71
C GLY A 136 9.71 -7.20 -2.02
N PRO A 137 9.88 -8.22 -2.90
CA PRO A 137 11.18 -8.84 -3.15
C PRO A 137 12.20 -7.91 -3.81
N GLN A 138 11.74 -6.85 -4.47
CA GLN A 138 12.66 -5.84 -5.04
C GLN A 138 13.39 -5.06 -3.95
N ASN A 139 12.75 -4.85 -2.78
CA ASN A 139 13.28 -4.09 -1.64
C ASN A 139 14.04 -2.82 -2.05
N SER A 140 13.48 -2.09 -3.01
CA SER A 140 14.21 -1.04 -3.74
C SER A 140 14.43 0.23 -2.93
N ARG A 141 13.75 0.38 -1.78
CA ARG A 141 13.76 1.57 -0.91
C ARG A 141 13.54 2.86 -1.68
N ALA A 142 12.69 2.81 -2.71
CA ALA A 142 12.45 3.96 -3.55
C ALA A 142 11.31 4.80 -2.97
N ALA A 143 11.70 5.97 -2.46
CA ALA A 143 10.79 6.96 -1.90
C ALA A 143 10.54 8.11 -2.89
N TYR A 144 9.28 8.55 -2.97
CA TYR A 144 8.86 9.64 -3.82
C TYR A 144 7.91 10.60 -3.09
N ILE A 145 8.03 11.88 -3.41
CA ILE A 145 7.06 12.92 -3.06
C ILE A 145 6.16 13.14 -4.28
N MET A 146 4.84 13.06 -4.07
CA MET A 146 3.83 13.22 -5.10
C MET A 146 3.39 14.68 -5.17
N GLN A 147 3.96 15.44 -6.11
CA GLN A 147 3.71 16.87 -6.25
C GLN A 147 2.76 17.15 -7.41
N LYS A 148 1.81 18.08 -7.23
CA LYS A 148 1.05 18.64 -8.35
C LYS A 148 1.98 19.53 -9.18
N GLY A 149 2.21 19.16 -10.43
CA GLY A 149 2.88 20.01 -11.41
C GLY A 149 2.01 21.21 -11.81
N ALA A 150 2.61 22.17 -12.53
CA ALA A 150 1.93 23.39 -12.97
C ALA A 150 0.67 23.14 -13.83
N SER A 151 0.60 21.99 -14.50
CA SER A 151 -0.57 21.56 -15.29
C SER A 151 -1.66 20.87 -14.47
N GLY A 152 -1.51 20.78 -13.14
CA GLY A 152 -2.41 20.05 -12.24
C GLY A 152 -2.18 18.54 -12.19
N VAL A 153 -1.29 18.00 -13.05
CA VAL A 153 -0.91 16.59 -13.05
C VAL A 153 0.00 16.29 -11.87
N VAL A 154 -0.31 15.24 -11.10
CA VAL A 154 0.55 14.78 -10.01
C VAL A 154 1.71 13.98 -10.60
N VAL A 155 2.94 14.37 -10.29
CA VAL A 155 4.17 13.72 -10.75
C VAL A 155 5.01 13.26 -9.55
N PRO A 156 5.60 12.05 -9.60
CA PRO A 156 6.54 11.61 -8.58
C PRO A 156 7.88 12.34 -8.74
N ARG A 157 8.39 12.91 -7.65
CA ARG A 157 9.78 13.35 -7.52
C ARG A 157 10.47 12.47 -6.48
N ARG A 158 11.77 12.23 -6.64
CA ARG A 158 12.54 11.53 -5.61
C ARG A 158 12.39 12.29 -4.29
N TYR A 159 12.07 11.55 -3.24
CA TYR A 159 11.95 12.07 -1.89
C TYR A 159 13.31 12.57 -1.38
#